data_AF-A0A151R1J2-F1
#
_entry.id   AF-A0A151R1J2-F1
#
_cell.length_a   1.000
_cell.length_b   1.000
_cell.length_c   1.000
_cell.angle_alpha   90.00
_cell.angle_beta   90.00
_cell.angle_gamma   90.00
#
_symmetry.space_group_name_H-M   'P 1'
#
loop_
_entity.id
_entity.type
_entity.pdbx_description
1 polymer ?
#
loop_
_entity_poly.entity_id
_entity_poly.type
_entity_poly.pdbx_seq_one_letter_code
_entity_poly.pdbx_strand_id
1 'polypeptide(L)'
;MGNGSLACVIVSPPYAPPYAPQSNGIAERKNYTLLNMINAMLISSSLPDNLWGEAWFTSCHILNRIPYKSSDKTPYELWKNRKPNLKYLKV
;
A
#
# COMPACT_ATOMS: atom_id res chain seq x y z
N MET A 1 -11.01 11.24 13.75
CA MET A 1 -10.51 12.04 12.61
C MET A 1 -9.07 11.64 12.36
N GLY A 2 -8.77 11.17 11.15
CA GLY A 2 -7.40 10.97 10.66
C GLY A 2 -6.74 9.63 10.99
N ASN A 3 -7.39 8.50 10.69
CA ASN A 3 -6.71 7.21 10.66
C ASN A 3 -5.71 7.22 9.49
N GLY A 4 -4.49 7.66 9.73
CA GLY A 4 -3.37 7.56 8.80
C GLY A 4 -2.94 6.10 8.67
N SER A 5 -3.78 5.26 8.05
CA SER A 5 -3.39 3.91 7.71
C SER A 5 -2.27 3.96 6.68
N LEU A 6 -1.10 3.48 7.10
CA LEU A 6 -0.07 3.04 6.18
C LEU A 6 -0.73 2.07 5.18
N ALA A 7 -0.37 2.19 3.91
CA ALA A 7 -0.88 1.39 2.81
C ALA A 7 -0.67 -0.13 2.99
N CYS A 8 0.09 -0.56 4.01
CA CYS A 8 0.14 -1.96 4.43
C CYS A 8 -1.16 -2.32 5.17
N VAL A 9 -2.23 -2.48 4.40
CA VAL A 9 -3.44 -3.14 4.87
C VAL A 9 -3.19 -4.64 4.72
N ILE A 10 -2.70 -5.28 5.77
CA ILE A 10 -3.09 -6.65 6.05
C ILE A 10 -4.19 -6.51 7.10
N VAL A 11 -5.42 -6.30 6.64
CA VAL A 11 -6.61 -6.49 7.49
C VAL A 11 -6.93 -7.97 7.35
N SER A 12 -6.70 -8.75 8.40
CA SER A 12 -7.55 -8.73 9.58
C SER A 12 -6.81 -8.37 10.90
N PRO A 13 -7.09 -7.21 11.52
CA PRO A 13 -7.00 -7.11 12.97
C PRO A 13 -8.13 -7.97 13.59
N PRO A 14 -8.04 -8.39 14.87
CA PRO A 14 -9.09 -9.12 15.59
C PRO A 14 -10.43 -8.34 15.74
N TYR A 15 -10.58 -7.20 15.06
CA TYR A 15 -11.70 -6.27 15.18
C TYR A 15 -12.67 -6.32 14.00
N ALA A 16 -12.42 -7.16 12.98
CA ALA A 16 -13.41 -7.43 11.94
C ALA A 16 -14.25 -8.64 12.38
N PRO A 17 -15.56 -8.50 12.65
CA PRO A 17 -16.40 -9.66 12.91
C PRO A 17 -16.33 -10.59 11.69
N PRO A 18 -16.08 -11.90 11.87
CA PRO A 18 -16.28 -12.83 10.77
C PRO A 18 -17.72 -12.60 10.27
N TYR A 19 -17.90 -12.50 8.95
CA TYR A 19 -19.19 -12.24 8.27
C TYR A 19 -19.70 -10.80 8.16
N ALA A 20 -18.85 -9.76 8.32
CA ALA A 20 -19.22 -8.36 8.02
C ALA A 20 -18.55 -7.81 6.73
N PRO A 21 -19.00 -8.23 5.53
CA PRO A 21 -18.42 -7.78 4.25
C PRO A 21 -18.53 -6.26 4.05
N GLN A 22 -19.53 -5.59 4.65
CA GLN A 22 -19.73 -4.15 4.50
C GLN A 22 -18.58 -3.32 5.11
N SER A 23 -17.88 -3.85 6.13
CA SER A 23 -16.80 -3.13 6.81
C SER A 23 -15.44 -3.32 6.12
N ASN A 24 -15.31 -4.31 5.24
CA ASN A 24 -14.03 -4.74 4.68
C ASN A 24 -13.75 -4.20 3.25
N GLY A 25 -14.73 -3.56 2.61
CA GLY A 25 -14.61 -3.15 1.21
C GLY A 25 -13.46 -2.17 0.90
N ILE A 26 -13.07 -1.32 1.85
CA ILE A 26 -11.90 -0.44 1.68
C ILE A 26 -10.61 -1.27 1.75
N ALA A 27 -10.52 -2.22 2.67
CA ALA A 27 -9.36 -3.08 2.83
C ALA A 27 -9.17 -3.98 1.60
N GLU A 28 -10.25 -4.60 1.12
CA GLU A 28 -10.22 -5.47 -0.06
C GLU A 28 -9.71 -4.73 -1.29
N ARG A 29 -10.18 -3.50 -1.55
CA ARG A 29 -9.70 -2.70 -2.68
C ARG A 29 -8.20 -2.38 -2.59
N LYS A 30 -7.69 -2.12 -1.38
CA LYS A 30 -6.26 -1.85 -1.16
C LYS A 30 -5.43 -3.12 -1.37
N ASN A 31 -5.92 -4.27 -0.89
CA ASN A 31 -5.26 -5.55 -1.06
C ASN A 31 -5.18 -5.94 -2.55
N TYR A 32 -6.27 -5.77 -3.31
CA TYR A 32 -6.26 -5.99 -4.75
C TYR A 32 -5.27 -5.08 -5.49
N THR A 33 -5.22 -3.80 -5.12
CA THR A 33 -4.28 -2.86 -5.74
C THR A 33 -2.83 -3.26 -5.46
N LEU A 34 -2.52 -3.68 -4.23
CA LEU A 34 -1.21 -4.18 -3.85
C LEU A 34 -0.80 -5.43 -4.64
N LEU A 35 -1.69 -6.43 -4.71
CA LEU A 35 -1.42 -7.66 -5.46
C LEU A 35 -1.15 -7.37 -6.94
N ASN A 36 -1.93 -6.48 -7.55
CA ASN A 36 -1.71 -6.07 -8.94
C ASN A 36 -0.36 -5.36 -9.13
N MET A 37 0.04 -4.50 -8.19
CA MET A 37 1.35 -3.84 -8.25
C MET A 37 2.50 -4.85 -8.13
N ILE A 38 2.39 -5.83 -7.24
CA ILE A 38 3.40 -6.86 -7.06
C ILE A 38 3.53 -7.69 -8.34
N ASN A 39 2.42 -8.16 -8.90
CA ASN A 39 2.41 -8.89 -10.17
C ASN A 39 3.02 -8.05 -11.30
N ALA A 40 2.66 -6.77 -11.40
CA ALA A 40 3.21 -5.88 -12.40
C ALA A 40 4.72 -5.66 -12.23
N MET A 41 5.21 -5.53 -10.99
CA MET A 41 6.64 -5.38 -10.70
C MET A 41 7.42 -6.66 -11.02
N LEU A 42 6.88 -7.84 -10.67
CA LEU A 42 7.53 -9.11 -10.98
C LEU A 42 7.63 -9.32 -12.50
N ILE A 43 6.55 -9.06 -13.24
CA ILE A 43 6.52 -9.16 -14.69
C ILE A 43 7.45 -8.13 -15.34
N SER A 44 7.41 -6.87 -14.92
CA SER A 44 8.20 -5.80 -15.55
C SER A 44 9.70 -5.97 -15.34
N SER A 45 10.08 -6.55 -14.21
CA SER A 45 11.48 -6.78 -13.86
C SER A 45 11.99 -8.17 -14.26
N SER A 46 11.12 -9.05 -14.79
CA SER A 46 11.43 -10.46 -15.08
C SER A 46 12.06 -11.18 -13.87
N LEU A 47 11.62 -10.82 -12.66
CA LEU A 47 12.09 -11.43 -11.41
C LEU A 47 11.35 -12.76 -11.16
N PRO A 48 12.01 -13.74 -10.53
CA PRO A 48 11.34 -14.96 -10.07
C PRO A 48 10.36 -14.66 -8.93
N ASP A 49 9.26 -15.42 -8.88
CA ASP A 49 8.20 -15.30 -7.86
C ASP A 49 8.72 -15.44 -6.41
N ASN A 50 9.90 -16.03 -6.22
CA ASN A 50 10.56 -16.14 -4.93
C ASN A 50 10.89 -14.77 -4.30
N LEU A 51 10.93 -13.69 -5.11
CA LEU A 51 11.17 -12.31 -4.66
C LEU A 51 9.87 -11.53 -4.41
N TRP A 52 8.73 -12.21 -4.32
CA TRP A 52 7.43 -11.63 -3.96
C TRP A 52 7.49 -10.74 -2.70
N GLY A 53 8.24 -11.16 -1.68
CA GLY A 53 8.38 -10.38 -0.44
C GLY A 53 9.01 -9.00 -0.66
N GLU A 54 10.06 -8.93 -1.47
CA GLU A 54 10.73 -7.66 -1.82
C GLU A 54 9.82 -6.77 -2.69
N ALA A 55 9.10 -7.38 -3.64
CA ALA A 55 8.10 -6.69 -4.45
C ALA A 55 6.94 -6.15 -3.59
N TRP A 56 6.53 -6.88 -2.55
CA TRP A 56 5.53 -6.46 -1.58
C TRP A 56 5.99 -5.23 -0.78
N PHE A 57 7.20 -5.29 -0.21
CA PHE A 57 7.76 -4.15 0.54
C PHE A 57 7.91 -2.91 -0.34
N THR A 58 8.37 -3.10 -1.58
CA THR A 58 8.54 -2.02 -2.56
C THR A 58 7.18 -1.41 -2.95
N SER A 59 6.17 -2.24 -3.22
CA SER A 59 4.81 -1.79 -3.52
C SER A 59 4.19 -0.99 -2.38
N CYS A 60 4.32 -1.48 -1.13
CA CYS A 60 3.88 -0.75 0.06
C CYS A 60 4.61 0.59 0.21
N HIS A 61 5.93 0.61 -0.01
CA HIS A 61 6.73 1.82 0.10
C HIS A 61 6.32 2.89 -0.91
N ILE A 62 6.03 2.48 -2.15
CA ILE A 62 5.55 3.36 -3.22
C ILE A 62 4.16 3.91 -2.87
N LEU A 63 3.20 3.05 -2.52
CA LEU A 63 1.83 3.48 -2.18
C LEU A 63 1.77 4.40 -0.96
N ASN A 64 2.70 4.26 -0.01
CA ASN A 64 2.78 5.15 1.14
C ASN A 64 3.30 6.56 0.80
N ARG A 65 4.00 6.71 -0.32
CA ARG A 65 4.67 7.95 -0.73
C ARG A 65 3.98 8.67 -1.89
N ILE A 66 3.02 8.03 -2.54
CA ILE A 66 2.20 8.65 -3.57
C ILE A 66 0.98 9.31 -2.90
N PRO A 67 0.69 10.59 -3.20
CA PRO A 67 -0.53 11.24 -2.74
C PRO A 67 -1.75 10.64 -3.45
N TYR A 68 -2.86 10.48 -2.73
CA TYR A 68 -4.12 10.09 -3.37
C TYR A 68 -4.73 11.27 -4.12
N LYS A 69 -5.51 11.01 -5.19
CA LYS A 69 -6.22 12.05 -5.97
C LYS A 69 -7.02 13.05 -5.12
N SER A 70 -7.48 12.64 -3.94
CA SER A 70 -8.28 13.46 -3.03
C SER A 70 -7.48 14.17 -1.94
N SER A 71 -6.15 14.01 -1.89
CA SER A 71 -5.32 14.54 -0.79
C SER A 71 -3.94 14.98 -1.28
N ASP A 72 -3.57 16.23 -1.03
CA ASP A 72 -2.22 16.75 -1.30
C ASP A 72 -1.14 16.17 -0.38
N LYS A 73 -1.53 15.47 0.69
CA LYS A 73 -0.63 14.85 1.66
C LYS A 73 -0.49 13.36 1.38
N THR A 74 0.75 12.89 1.42
CA THR A 74 1.05 11.45 1.30
C THR A 74 0.70 10.72 2.60
N PRO A 75 0.32 9.43 2.56
CA PRO A 75 0.15 8.63 3.77
C PRO A 75 1.37 8.66 4.70
N TYR A 76 2.58 8.68 4.11
CA TYR A 76 3.83 8.82 4.84
C TYR A 76 3.94 10.16 5.57
N GLU A 77 3.53 11.27 4.95
CA GLU A 77 3.46 12.58 5.60
C GLU A 77 2.44 12.59 6.72
N LEU A 78 1.27 11.98 6.54
CA LEU A 78 0.25 11.89 7.58
C LEU A 78 0.73 11.10 8.79
N TRP A 79 1.55 10.07 8.57
CA TRP A 79 2.04 9.21 9.66
C TRP A 79 3.30 9.75 10.35
N LYS A 80 4.28 10.25 9.59
CA LYS A 80 5.57 10.73 10.12
C LYS A 80 5.65 12.25 10.28
N ASN A 81 4.63 13.00 9.84
CA ASN A 81 4.64 14.46 9.76
C ASN A 81 5.88 15.04 9.03
N ARG A 82 6.47 14.26 8.11
CA ARG A 82 7.69 14.60 7.37
C ARG A 82 7.50 14.28 5.90
N LYS A 83 7.90 15.21 5.03
CA LYS A 83 7.89 14.99 3.58
C LYS A 83 8.84 13.83 3.20
N PRO A 84 8.38 12.83 2.41
CA PRO A 84 9.26 11.79 1.93
C PRO A 84 10.27 12.38 0.95
N ASN A 85 11.54 11.99 1.07
CA ASN A 85 12.48 12.21 -0.02
C ASN A 85 12.09 11.25 -1.17
N LEU A 86 11.92 11.78 -2.38
CA LEU A 86 11.59 10.99 -3.58
C LEU A 86 12.69 11.05 -4.65
N LYS A 87 13.80 11.74 -4.39
CA LYS A 87 14.90 11.92 -5.36
C LYS A 87 15.59 10.59 -5.77
N TYR A 88 15.43 9.55 -4.96
CA TYR A 88 15.98 8.22 -5.24
C TYR A 88 15.06 7.37 -6.13
N LEU A 89 13.79 7.73 -6.28
CA LEU A 89 12.89 7.05 -7.21
C LEU A 89 13.26 7.52 -8.62
N LYS A 90 13.77 6.58 -9.43
CA LYS A 90 14.08 6.80 -10.83
C LYS A 90 12.90 6.29 -11.66
N VAL A 91 12.46 7.09 -12.63
CA VAL A 91 11.41 6.77 -13.61
C VAL A 91 12.07 6.67 -14.97
#